data_AF-A0A1F2WL59-F1
#
_entry.id   AF-A0A1F2WL59-F1
#
_cell.length_a   1.000
_cell.length_b   1.000
_cell.length_c   1.000
_cell.angle_alpha   90.00
_cell.angle_beta   90.00
_cell.angle_gamma   90.00
#
_symmetry.space_group_name_H-M   'P 1'
#
loop_
_entity.id
_entity.type
_entity.pdbx_description
1 polymer ?
#
loop_
_entity_poly.entity_id
_entity_poly.type
_entity_poly.pdbx_seq_one_letter_code
_entity_poly.pdbx_strand_id
1 'polypeptide(L)' 'MAEAGAGPQTRPRKTLDDVEYATLEWVDWFNHRRLLETIGYIPPAELEEMFYREEAPAEEARLKRLSLH' A
#
# COMPACT_ATOMS: atom_id res chain seq x y z
N MET A 1 -6.99 16.79 11.08
CA MET A 1 -7.37 15.52 11.73
C MET A 1 -8.70 15.05 11.15
N ALA A 2 -8.70 14.48 9.94
CA ALA A 2 -9.85 13.81 9.36
C ALA A 2 -9.34 12.46 8.85
N GLU A 3 -9.65 11.38 9.58
CA GLU A 3 -9.47 10.01 9.09
C GLU A 3 -10.42 9.88 7.88
N ALA A 4 -9.87 9.98 6.67
CA ALA A 4 -10.68 9.95 5.46
C ALA A 4 -11.35 8.58 5.29
N GLY A 5 -12.69 8.56 5.22
CA GLY A 5 -13.50 7.42 4.77
C GLY A 5 -13.61 6.26 5.76
N ALA A 6 -14.81 5.66 5.82
CA ALA A 6 -15.13 4.53 6.71
C ALA A 6 -14.07 3.41 6.61
N GLY A 7 -13.46 3.09 7.75
CA GLY A 7 -12.53 1.98 7.89
C GLY A 7 -13.21 0.61 7.81
N PRO A 8 -12.44 -0.47 8.01
CA PRO A 8 -12.97 -1.83 7.93
C PRO A 8 -14.14 -2.04 8.89
N GLN A 9 -15.17 -2.75 8.42
CA GLN A 9 -16.40 -2.92 9.17
C GLN A 9 -16.21 -3.93 10.32
N THR A 10 -16.68 -3.59 11.52
CA THR A 10 -16.58 -4.45 12.71
C THR A 10 -17.72 -5.49 12.73
N ARG A 11 -17.64 -6.50 11.87
CA ARG A 11 -18.53 -7.67 11.95
C ARG A 11 -17.95 -8.77 12.86
N PRO A 12 -18.77 -9.53 13.61
CA PRO A 12 -18.29 -10.67 14.37
C PRO A 12 -17.65 -11.71 13.45
N ARG A 13 -16.37 -12.03 13.67
CA ARG A 13 -15.65 -13.04 12.89
C ARG A 13 -15.76 -14.39 13.59
N LYS A 14 -16.45 -15.35 12.97
CA LYS A 14 -16.76 -16.66 13.59
C LYS A 14 -16.11 -17.82 12.85
N THR A 15 -15.71 -17.60 11.60
CA THR A 15 -15.10 -18.58 10.71
C THR A 15 -13.74 -18.08 10.19
N LEU A 16 -12.98 -18.97 9.56
CA LEU A 16 -11.74 -18.59 8.89
C LEU A 16 -12.02 -17.60 7.75
N ASP A 17 -13.03 -17.88 6.93
CA ASP A 17 -13.47 -17.01 5.83
C ASP A 17 -13.76 -15.59 6.33
N ASP A 18 -14.45 -15.42 7.47
CA ASP A 18 -14.72 -14.09 8.04
C ASP A 18 -13.42 -13.32 8.37
N VAL A 19 -12.37 -14.03 8.80
CA VAL A 19 -11.06 -13.44 9.10
C VAL A 19 -10.32 -13.08 7.82
N GLU A 20 -10.40 -13.93 6.80
CA GLU A 20 -9.80 -13.66 5.49
C GLU A 20 -10.43 -12.43 4.86
N TYR A 21 -11.76 -12.35 4.79
CA TYR A 21 -12.46 -11.19 4.24
C TYR A 21 -12.14 -9.90 5.01
N ALA A 22 -12.15 -9.96 6.34
CA ALA A 22 -11.87 -8.77 7.13
C ALA A 22 -10.39 -8.35 7.02
N THR A 23 -9.48 -9.28 6.74
CA THR A 23 -8.08 -8.96 6.43
C THR A 23 -7.98 -8.27 5.07
N LEU A 24 -8.69 -8.78 4.05
CA LEU A 24 -8.71 -8.16 2.73
C LEU A 24 -9.30 -6.74 2.76
N GLU A 25 -10.39 -6.52 3.50
CA GLU A 25 -10.96 -5.19 3.69
C GLU A 25 -9.99 -4.23 4.40
N TRP A 26 -9.23 -4.73 5.38
CA TRP A 26 -8.22 -3.93 6.07
C TRP A 26 -7.05 -3.56 5.16
N VAL A 27 -6.53 -4.52 4.40
CA VAL A 27 -5.42 -4.29 3.45
C VAL A 27 -5.83 -3.27 2.39
N ASP A 28 -7.02 -3.42 1.80
CA ASP A 28 -7.52 -2.50 0.80
C ASP A 28 -7.67 -1.07 1.36
N TRP A 29 -8.32 -0.92 2.51
CA TRP A 29 -8.48 0.39 3.13
C TRP A 29 -7.14 1.02 3.48
N PHE A 30 -6.23 0.25 4.10
CA PHE A 30 -4.93 0.77 4.52
C PHE A 30 -4.10 1.22 3.32
N ASN A 31 -4.00 0.40 2.28
CA ASN A 31 -3.11 0.69 1.15
C ASN A 31 -3.68 1.74 0.19
N HIS A 32 -4.99 1.71 -0.07
CA HIS A 32 -5.59 2.49 -1.16
C HIS A 32 -6.49 3.64 -0.72
N ARG A 33 -6.85 3.73 0.57
CA ARG A 33 -7.83 4.73 1.05
C ARG A 33 -7.36 5.53 2.26
N ARG A 34 -6.53 4.95 3.12
CA ARG A 34 -6.04 5.61 4.34
C ARG A 34 -5.05 6.70 3.97
N LEU A 35 -5.35 7.94 4.37
CA LEU A 35 -4.41 9.06 4.26
C LEU A 35 -3.50 9.09 5.48
N LEU A 36 -2.18 8.95 5.27
CA LEU A 36 -1.20 9.02 6.36
C LEU A 36 -0.46 10.36 6.37
N GLU A 37 -0.58 11.10 7.47
CA GLU A 37 0.10 12.39 7.67
C GLU A 37 1.63 12.28 7.51
N THR A 38 2.25 11.22 8.03
CA THR A 38 3.71 11.04 8.03
C THR A 38 4.31 10.95 6.63
N ILE A 39 3.50 10.65 5.62
CA ILE A 39 3.91 10.57 4.20
C ILE A 39 3.22 11.63 3.33
N GLY A 40 2.67 12.67 3.95
CA GLY A 40 2.08 13.81 3.23
C GLY A 40 0.60 13.66 2.89
N TYR A 41 -0.15 12.86 3.66
CA TYR A 41 -1.59 12.67 3.49
C TYR A 41 -1.99 12.05 2.15
N ILE A 42 -1.21 11.09 1.67
CA ILE A 42 -1.54 10.24 0.51
C ILE A 42 -1.70 8.78 0.95
N PRO A 43 -2.42 7.94 0.18
CA PRO A 43 -2.43 6.50 0.38
C PRO A 43 -1.03 5.87 0.26
N PRO A 44 -0.67 4.88 1.10
CA PRO A 44 0.60 4.16 0.99
C PRO A 44 0.91 3.63 -0.41
N ALA A 45 -0.08 3.06 -1.10
CA ALA A 45 0.12 2.51 -2.43
C ALA A 45 0.50 3.58 -3.46
N GLU A 46 0.00 4.81 -3.31
CA GLU A 46 0.38 5.92 -4.19
C GLU A 46 1.84 6.33 -3.94
N LEU A 47 2.29 6.37 -2.69
CA LEU A 47 3.70 6.62 -2.37
C LEU A 47 4.62 5.54 -2.96
N GLU A 48 4.25 4.27 -2.81
CA GLU A 48 5.01 3.16 -3.38
C GLU A 48 5.07 3.26 -4.91
N GLU A 49 3.96 3.60 -5.58
CA GLU A 49 3.95 3.78 -7.03
C GLU A 49 4.89 4.91 -7.48
N MET A 50 4.89 6.04 -6.75
CA MET A 50 5.82 7.15 -7.02
C MET A 50 7.28 6.71 -6.86
N PHE A 51 7.58 6.00 -5.77
CA PHE A 51 8.92 5.48 -5.51
C PHE A 51 9.41 4.53 -6.61
N TYR A 52 8.60 3.54 -7.00
CA TYR A 52 9.00 2.61 -8.06
C TYR A 52 9.10 3.26 -9.43
N ARG A 53 8.30 4.30 -9.72
CA ARG A 53 8.43 5.07 -10.95
C ARG A 53 9.78 5.78 -11.05
N GLU A 54 10.30 6.26 -9.92
CA GLU A 54 11.62 6.89 -9.83
C GLU A 54 12.77 5.87 -9.80
N GLU A 55 12.60 4.74 -9.10
CA GLU A 55 13.64 3.72 -8.96
C GLU A 55 13.80 2.83 -10.19
N ALA A 56 12.73 2.52 -10.95
CA ALA A 56 12.80 1.56 -12.06
C ALA A 56 13.88 1.89 -13.11
N PRO A 57 14.04 3.15 -13.58
CA PRO A 57 15.13 3.51 -14.49
C PRO A 57 16.51 3.37 -13.85
N ALA A 58 16.64 3.66 -12.55
CA ALA A 58 17.91 3.60 -11.82
C ALA A 58 18.34 2.14 -11.60
N GLU A 59 17.41 1.25 -11.27
CA GLU A 59 17.67 -0.17 -11.12
C GLU A 59 18.03 -0.81 -12.46
N GLU A 60 17.32 -0.47 -13.54
CA GLU A 60 17.68 -0.94 -14.88
C GLU A 60 19.10 -0.50 -15.28
N ALA A 61 19.47 0.75 -15.01
CA ALA A 61 20.82 1.25 -15.25
C ALA A 61 21.88 0.53 -14.39
N ARG A 62 21.57 0.24 -13.12
CA ARG A 62 22.43 -0.50 -12.21
C ARG A 62 22.64 -1.94 -12.68
N LEU A 63 21.59 -2.64 -13.07
CA LEU A 63 21.65 -4.00 -13.61
C LEU A 63 22.48 -4.05 -14.89
N LYS A 64 22.28 -3.10 -15.81
CA LYS A 64 23.11 -2.97 -17.03
C LYS A 64 24.59 -2.76 -16.68
N ARG A 65 24.89 -1.90 -15.70
CA ARG A 65 26.27 -1.64 -15.26
C ARG A 65 26.94 -2.88 -14.67
N LEU A 66 26.20 -3.69 -13.91
CA LEU A 66 26.71 -4.93 -13.32
C LEU A 66 26.89 -6.05 -14.36
N SER A 67 26.04 -6.08 -15.39
CA SER A 67 26.12 -7.06 -16.49
C SER A 67 27.20 -6.77 -17.54
N LEU A 68 27.89 -5.63 -17.45
CA LEU A 68 28.92 -5.19 -18.42
C LEU A 68 30.35 -5.65 -18.07
N HIS A 69 30.52 -6.55 -17.10
CA HIS A 69 31.80 -7.16 -16.69
C HIS A 69 31.67 -8.68 -16.71
#